data_AF-A0A452Z8R4-F1
#
_entry.id   AF-A0A452Z8R4-F1
#
_cell.length_a   1.000
_cell.length_b   1.000
_cell.length_c   1.000
_cell.angle_alpha   90.00
_cell.angle_beta   90.00
_cell.angle_gamma   90.00
#
_symmetry.space_group_name_H-M   'P 1'
#
loop_
_entity.id
_entity.type
_entity.pdbx_description
1 polymer ?
#
loop_
_entity_poly.entity_id
_entity_poly.type
_entity_poly.pdbx_seq_one_letter_code
_entity_poly.pdbx_strand_id
1 'polypeptide(L)'
;MNDVHDMQQFDEDSDYMGHYVVICGYDADACEFEIRDPASSRKREMVPMKSLDEARKSFGTDEDILLVSLTGKNGMKLSRKLPVGSP
;
A
#
# COMPACT_ATOMS: atom_id res chain seq x y z
N MET A 1 -13.84 14.88 39.96
CA MET A 1 -13.57 15.50 38.65
C MET A 1 -12.09 15.82 38.57
N ASN A 2 -11.33 14.98 37.88
CA ASN A 2 -10.45 15.32 36.76
C ASN A 2 -9.43 14.19 36.59
N ASP A 3 -9.90 13.09 35.99
CA ASP A 3 -9.07 12.05 35.39
C ASP A 3 -8.78 12.47 33.94
N VAL A 4 -7.60 13.01 33.69
CA VAL A 4 -7.02 13.09 32.33
C VAL A 4 -5.52 12.83 32.45
N HIS A 5 -5.16 11.58 32.72
CA HIS A 5 -3.83 11.07 32.41
C HIS A 5 -3.88 10.44 31.02
N ASP A 6 -3.89 11.30 30.00
CA ASP A 6 -3.53 10.90 28.63
C ASP A 6 -2.18 11.57 28.33
N MET A 7 -1.14 11.02 28.98
CA MET A 7 0.23 11.42 28.73
C MET A 7 0.74 10.53 27.60
N GLN A 8 0.70 11.10 26.40
CA GLN A 8 1.28 10.58 25.17
C GLN A 8 2.63 9.92 25.47
N GLN A 9 2.65 8.60 25.39
CA GLN A 9 3.86 7.81 25.47
C GLN A 9 4.60 8.03 24.14
N PHE A 10 5.51 9.02 24.15
CA PHE A 10 6.49 9.20 23.09
C PHE A 10 7.52 8.07 23.22
N ASP A 11 7.41 7.06 22.36
CA ASP A 11 8.54 6.19 22.04
C ASP A 11 9.54 7.03 21.23
N GLU A 12 10.51 7.63 21.92
CA GLU A 12 11.56 8.49 21.33
C GLU A 12 12.63 7.72 20.52
N ASP A 13 12.46 6.44 20.16
CA ASP A 13 13.52 5.66 19.48
C ASP A 13 13.00 4.55 18.55
N SER A 14 11.95 4.81 17.76
CA SER A 14 11.84 4.10 16.49
C SER A 14 12.02 5.10 15.37
N ASP A 15 13.25 5.24 14.88
CA ASP A 15 13.53 5.97 13.65
C ASP A 15 12.58 5.42 12.57
N TYR A 16 11.52 6.16 12.25
CA TYR A 16 10.60 5.76 11.20
C TYR A 16 11.39 5.74 9.89
N MET A 17 11.83 4.56 9.47
CA MET A 17 12.68 4.38 8.29
C MET A 17 11.90 4.50 6.97
N GLY A 18 10.60 4.79 7.03
CA GLY A 18 9.68 4.75 5.89
C GLY A 18 9.02 3.38 5.71
N HIS A 19 7.84 3.40 5.10
CA HIS A 19 7.09 2.20 4.75
C HIS A 19 6.55 2.35 3.31
N TYR A 20 6.61 1.27 2.53
CA TYR A 20 6.05 1.24 1.19
C TYR A 20 5.07 0.09 1.04
N VAL A 21 4.05 0.31 0.22
CA VAL A 21 3.12 -0.72 -0.25
C VAL A 21 3.14 -0.76 -1.77
N VAL A 22 2.81 -1.90 -2.35
CA VAL A 22 2.74 -2.06 -3.81
C VAL A 22 1.28 -2.10 -4.25
N ILE A 23 0.86 -1.09 -5.02
CA ILE A 23 -0.45 -1.10 -5.68
C ILE A 23 -0.37 -2.05 -6.88
N CYS A 24 -1.16 -3.12 -6.84
CA CYS A 24 -1.14 -4.20 -7.83
C CYS A 24 -2.27 -4.10 -8.86
N GLY A 25 -3.38 -3.44 -8.51
CA GLY A 25 -4.55 -3.30 -9.34
C GLY A 25 -5.61 -2.42 -8.70
N TYR A 26 -6.68 -2.15 -9.45
CA TYR A 26 -7.83 -1.37 -9.02
C TYR A 26 -9.10 -2.07 -9.47
N ASP A 27 -10.04 -2.23 -8.54
CA ASP A 27 -11.41 -2.67 -8.78
C ASP A 27 -12.30 -1.43 -8.91
N ALA A 28 -12.83 -1.21 -10.12
CA ALA A 28 -13.66 -0.05 -10.42
C ALA A 28 -15.08 -0.17 -9.88
N ASP A 29 -15.60 -1.39 -9.69
CA ASP A 29 -16.95 -1.61 -9.16
C ASP A 29 -16.97 -1.37 -7.65
N ALA A 30 -15.94 -1.83 -6.94
CA ALA A 30 -15.79 -1.62 -5.50
C ALA A 30 -15.12 -0.28 -5.14
N CYS A 31 -14.45 0.37 -6.09
CA CYS A 31 -13.62 1.56 -5.86
C CYS A 31 -12.49 1.29 -4.85
N GLU A 32 -11.82 0.14 -4.99
CA GLU A 32 -10.78 -0.33 -4.07
C GLU A 32 -9.49 -0.68 -4.82
N PHE A 33 -8.35 -0.43 -4.20
CA PHE A 33 -7.05 -0.86 -4.66
C PHE A 33 -6.67 -2.21 -4.08
N GLU A 34 -6.13 -3.08 -4.93
CA GLU A 34 -5.40 -4.26 -4.48
C GLU A 34 -3.98 -3.84 -4.11
N ILE A 35 -3.58 -4.06 -2.85
CA ILE A 35 -2.22 -3.79 -2.39
C ILE A 35 -1.51 -5.05 -1.89
N ARG A 36 -0.19 -5.01 -1.93
CA ARG A 36 0.71 -5.91 -1.21
C ARG A 36 1.55 -5.10 -0.23
N ASP A 37 1.46 -5.47 1.04
CA ASP A 37 2.21 -4.88 2.12
C ASP A 37 3.31 -5.86 2.58
N PRO A 38 4.60 -5.52 2.43
CA PRO A 38 5.72 -6.34 2.92
C PRO A 38 5.74 -6.58 4.43
N ALA A 39 5.14 -5.70 5.23
CA ALA A 39 5.03 -5.82 6.69
C ALA A 39 3.81 -6.64 7.12
N SER A 40 2.87 -6.92 6.20
CA SER A 40 1.71 -7.74 6.46
C SER A 40 1.96 -9.21 6.16
N SER A 41 1.38 -10.10 6.97
CA SER A 41 1.35 -11.54 6.69
C SER A 41 0.31 -11.91 5.62
N ARG A 42 -0.59 -10.98 5.27
CA ARG A 42 -1.63 -11.20 4.27
C ARG A 42 -1.02 -11.11 2.87
N LYS A 43 -1.34 -12.09 2.02
CA LYS A 43 -0.85 -12.11 0.62
C LYS A 43 -1.43 -11.01 -0.26
N ARG A 44 -2.62 -10.51 0.10
CA ARG A 44 -3.40 -9.54 -0.66
C ARG A 44 -4.34 -8.79 0.29
N GLU A 45 -4.42 -7.49 0.11
CA GLU A 45 -5.37 -6.62 0.82
C GLU A 45 -6.11 -5.73 -0.18
N MET A 46 -7.37 -5.42 0.13
CA MET A 46 -8.16 -4.44 -0.60
C MET A 46 -8.26 -3.19 0.26
N VAL A 47 -7.99 -2.02 -0.31
CA VAL A 47 -8.01 -0.73 0.38
C VAL A 47 -8.90 0.23 -0.40
N PRO A 48 -9.91 0.86 0.23
CA PRO A 48 -10.74 1.86 -0.43
C PRO A 48 -9.91 3.02 -1.00
N MET A 49 -10.31 3.52 -2.17
CA MET A 49 -9.66 4.68 -2.81
C MET A 49 -9.50 5.86 -1.85
N LYS A 50 -10.55 6.13 -1.05
CA LYS A 50 -10.54 7.21 -0.07
C LYS A 50 -9.45 7.01 1.00
N SER A 51 -9.34 5.81 1.56
CA SER A 51 -8.35 5.50 2.60
C SER A 51 -6.92 5.61 2.06
N LEU A 52 -6.69 5.16 0.83
CA LEU A 52 -5.38 5.30 0.19
C LEU A 52 -5.03 6.78 -0.08
N ASP A 53 -5.99 7.57 -0.59
CA ASP A 53 -5.79 9.00 -0.89
C ASP A 53 -5.53 9.83 0.38
N GLU A 54 -6.20 9.53 1.48
CA GLU A 54 -5.96 10.16 2.78
C GLU A 54 -4.58 9.77 3.34
N ALA A 55 -4.22 8.48 3.28
CA ALA A 55 -2.96 7.97 3.81
C ALA A 55 -1.74 8.58 3.09
N ARG A 56 -1.77 8.68 1.75
CA ARG A 56 -0.65 9.25 0.97
C ARG A 56 -0.44 10.76 1.15
N LYS A 57 -1.41 11.47 1.75
CA LYS A 57 -1.35 12.91 2.08
C LYS A 57 -1.08 13.16 3.56
N SER A 58 -0.99 12.09 4.35
CA SER A 58 -0.83 12.18 5.80
C SER A 58 0.60 12.60 6.16
N PHE A 59 0.76 13.16 7.36
CA PHE A 59 2.08 13.54 7.87
C PHE A 59 3.04 12.34 7.83
N GLY A 60 4.26 12.55 7.32
CA GLY A 60 5.25 11.48 7.13
C GLY A 60 5.22 10.82 5.76
N THR A 61 4.35 11.29 4.85
CA THR A 61 4.34 10.92 3.43
C THR A 61 4.59 12.17 2.56
N ASP A 62 5.16 11.97 1.38
CA ASP A 62 5.53 13.02 0.41
C ASP A 62 4.61 13.04 -0.83
N GLU A 63 3.49 12.30 -0.79
CA GLU A 63 2.55 12.10 -1.90
C GLU A 63 3.13 11.44 -3.16
N ASP A 64 4.40 11.03 -3.16
CA ASP A 64 5.09 10.50 -4.34
C ASP A 64 4.66 9.06 -4.68
N ILE A 65 4.60 8.75 -5.97
CA ILE A 65 4.32 7.40 -6.49
C ILE A 65 5.42 6.98 -7.46
N LEU A 66 6.09 5.87 -7.14
CA LEU A 66 7.08 5.25 -8.01
C LEU A 66 6.42 4.26 -8.98
N LEU A 67 6.47 4.55 -10.27
CA LEU A 67 5.98 3.62 -11.31
C LEU A 67 7.11 2.72 -11.81
N VAL A 68 7.02 1.42 -11.50
CA VAL A 68 8.01 0.43 -11.96
C VAL A 68 7.56 -0.19 -13.29
N SER A 69 8.32 0.02 -14.35
CA SER A 69 8.10 -0.64 -15.64
C SER A 69 8.63 -2.07 -15.62
N LEU A 70 7.75 -3.06 -15.78
CA LEU A 70 8.13 -4.47 -15.90
C LEU A 70 8.79 -4.80 -17.25
N THR A 71 8.66 -3.92 -18.25
CA THR A 71 9.40 -4.04 -19.51
C THR A 71 10.74 -3.36 -19.35
N GLY A 72 11.66 -4.01 -18.62
CA GLY A 72 13.05 -3.61 -18.60
C GLY A 72 13.61 -3.57 -20.03
N LYS A 73 14.57 -2.67 -20.28
CA LYS A 73 15.25 -2.48 -21.58
C LYS A 73 15.96 -3.74 -22.13
N ASN A 74 15.91 -4.86 -21.40
CA ASN A 74 16.37 -6.17 -21.80
C ASN A 74 15.22 -7.20 -21.76
N GLY A 75 14.30 -7.14 -22.73
CA GLY A 75 13.63 -8.29 -23.38
C GLY A 75 12.98 -9.44 -22.57
N MET A 76 12.96 -9.42 -21.23
CA MET A 76 12.37 -10.49 -20.43
C MET A 76 10.87 -10.23 -20.28
N LYS A 77 10.10 -10.68 -21.28
CA LYS A 77 8.63 -10.74 -21.18
C LYS A 77 8.26 -11.64 -20.00
N LEU A 78 7.76 -11.04 -18.93
CA LEU A 78 7.01 -11.77 -17.89
C LEU A 78 5.76 -12.35 -18.54
N SER A 79 5.77 -13.66 -18.83
CA SER A 79 4.61 -14.38 -19.32
C SER A 79 3.57 -14.45 -18.21
N ARG A 80 2.68 -13.46 -18.15
CA ARG A 80 1.44 -13.54 -17.38
C ARG A 80 0.57 -14.62 -18.03
N LYS A 81 0.62 -15.85 -17.52
CA LYS A 81 -0.41 -16.85 -17.80
C LYS A 81 -1.69 -16.37 -17.11
N LEU A 82 -2.56 -15.73 -17.88
CA LEU A 82 -3.94 -15.48 -17.44
C LEU A 82 -4.59 -16.84 -17.18
N PRO A 83 -5.27 -17.04 -16.03
CA PRO A 83 -6.08 -18.22 -15.85
C PRO A 83 -7.19 -18.20 -16.91
N VAL A 84 -7.12 -19.14 -17.85
CA VAL A 84 -8.22 -19.44 -18.77
C VAL A 84 -9.39 -19.88 -17.91
N GLY A 85 -10.49 -19.12 -17.97
CA GLY A 85 -11.76 -19.54 -17.40
C GLY A 85 -12.16 -20.88 -18.02
N SER A 86 -12.45 -21.85 -17.17
CA SER A 86 -13.07 -23.11 -17.56
C SER A 86 -14.51 -22.86 -18.03
N PRO A 87 -15.01 -23.62 -19.03
CA PRO A 87 -16.34 -23.46 -19.61
C PRO A 87 -17.48 -23.74 -18.63
#